data_AF-A0A397VAF6-F1
#
_entry.id   AF-A0A397VAF6-F1
#
_cell.length_a   1.000
_cell.length_b   1.000
_cell.length_c   1.000
_cell.angle_alpha   90.00
_cell.angle_beta   90.00
_cell.angle_gamma   90.00
#
_symmetry.space_group_name_H-M   'P 1'
#
loop_
_entity.id
_entity.type
_entity.pdbx_description
1 polymer ?
#
loop_
_entity_poly.entity_id
_entity_poly.type
_entity_poly.pdbx_seq_one_letter_code
_entity_poly.pdbx_strand_id
1 'polypeptide(L)'
;MLETKSIDQNFTIPNEACLSGLPERIKKNIFTYVRFPANLSVANNDWYQISKDNETRAIWLTGTSGIGKEIIQAFISVRRNETHNEFYKMVITEAIKPERIVKKIEILNFLDEMSGSESSKIFKGAMEYIKEKNSIDKKNNIDHIEINHIEHSSSQSENGCHSSTVDSYTNKSHSSVKTISIVPYKPLLYNLTFYNWVLIKFSADSYIAQFAFNDILETRISFNEKSSKKFEPKYIEACNIFKVYCNARNFFSVKHLELLKKVEHEDILYPLFKFYLPDLFGLSYTFKLPMQIIDDSNIYFKPKRKKNKRQISKEEKLEWINALENLHKEIVYQSNSTEMSSEFISCLEEFYDRLEEIYDDLKMEIESSTNIKTKKHKVGRNQKRNKDPISNNIIFDDKELYVYDIADDSNS
;
A
#
# COMPACT_ATOMS: atom_id res chain seq x y z
N MET A 1 48.47 19.80 7.89
CA MET A 1 49.06 18.45 7.94
C MET A 1 47.94 17.49 8.30
N LEU A 2 47.36 16.84 7.29
CA LEU A 2 46.30 15.83 7.44
C LEU A 2 46.88 14.53 6.87
N GLU A 3 47.09 13.55 7.75
CA GLU A 3 47.53 12.21 7.36
C GLU A 3 46.39 11.47 6.66
N THR A 4 46.52 11.28 5.36
CA THR A 4 45.70 10.38 4.57
C THR A 4 46.20 8.95 4.78
N LYS A 5 45.45 8.16 5.57
CA LYS A 5 45.64 6.70 5.62
C LYS A 5 45.15 6.08 4.31
N SER A 6 46.09 5.71 3.45
CA SER A 6 45.87 4.80 2.33
C SER A 6 45.37 3.44 2.88
N ILE A 7 44.24 2.97 2.37
CA ILE A 7 43.78 1.58 2.53
C ILE A 7 44.07 0.89 1.20
N ASP A 8 45.33 0.50 1.01
CA ASP A 8 45.72 -0.44 -0.05
C ASP A 8 45.44 -1.87 0.42
N GLN A 9 44.21 -2.34 0.22
CA GLN A 9 43.92 -3.78 0.24
C GLN A 9 44.20 -4.36 -1.15
N ASN A 10 45.44 -4.79 -1.37
CA ASN A 10 45.82 -5.60 -2.51
C ASN A 10 45.10 -6.96 -2.44
N PHE A 11 43.99 -7.10 -3.17
CA PHE A 11 43.38 -8.39 -3.47
C PHE A 11 44.17 -9.08 -4.59
N THR A 12 45.17 -9.87 -4.21
CA THR A 12 45.84 -10.78 -5.15
C THR A 12 44.92 -11.99 -5.37
N ILE A 13 44.24 -12.05 -6.50
CA ILE A 13 43.43 -13.23 -6.88
C ILE A 13 44.41 -14.31 -7.37
N PRO A 14 44.55 -15.47 -6.69
CA PRO A 14 45.41 -16.55 -7.16
C PRO A 14 44.92 -17.07 -8.52
N ASN A 15 45.84 -17.52 -9.37
CA ASN A 15 45.60 -17.99 -10.75
C ASN A 15 44.69 -19.25 -10.90
N GLU A 16 44.00 -19.65 -9.84
CA GLU A 16 42.85 -20.56 -9.88
C GLU A 16 41.70 -19.93 -9.10
N ALA A 17 41.07 -18.91 -9.70
CA ALA A 17 39.88 -18.28 -9.13
C ALA A 17 38.69 -19.25 -9.21
N CYS A 18 38.64 -20.21 -8.31
CA CYS A 18 37.55 -21.17 -8.25
C CYS A 18 36.28 -20.45 -7.79
N LEU A 19 35.20 -20.59 -8.58
CA LEU A 19 33.89 -20.01 -8.27
C LEU A 19 33.34 -20.45 -6.90
N SER A 20 33.86 -21.55 -6.33
CA SER A 20 33.53 -22.01 -4.98
C SER A 20 34.05 -21.10 -3.86
N GLY A 21 35.10 -20.31 -4.10
CA GLY A 21 35.66 -19.37 -3.11
C GLY A 21 34.89 -18.04 -2.99
N LEU A 22 33.91 -17.80 -3.87
CA LEU A 22 33.16 -16.55 -3.88
C LEU A 22 32.23 -16.42 -2.66
N PRO A 23 32.06 -15.21 -2.11
CA PRO A 23 31.05 -14.95 -1.08
C PRO A 23 29.64 -15.34 -1.56
N GLU A 24 28.80 -15.87 -0.66
CA GLU A 24 27.45 -16.34 -0.99
C GLU A 24 26.61 -15.28 -1.72
N ARG A 25 26.72 -14.00 -1.31
CA ARG A 25 26.04 -12.88 -1.98
C ARG A 25 26.41 -12.76 -3.46
N ILE A 26 27.69 -12.95 -3.80
CA ILE A 26 28.16 -12.88 -5.20
C ILE A 26 27.69 -14.10 -5.97
N LYS A 27 27.75 -15.30 -5.37
CA LYS A 27 27.21 -16.52 -5.98
C LYS A 27 25.71 -16.39 -6.27
N LYS A 28 24.90 -15.92 -5.31
CA LYS A 28 23.47 -15.66 -5.51
C LYS A 28 23.23 -14.69 -6.68
N ASN A 29 23.99 -13.60 -6.77
CA ASN A 29 23.90 -12.69 -7.91
C ASN A 29 24.23 -13.40 -9.23
N ILE A 30 25.36 -14.12 -9.33
CA ILE A 30 25.73 -14.86 -10.55
C ILE A 30 24.60 -15.82 -10.95
N PHE A 31 24.06 -16.59 -10.00
CA PHE A 31 22.97 -17.54 -10.24
C PHE A 31 21.75 -16.86 -10.89
N THR A 32 21.41 -15.64 -10.49
CA THR A 32 20.27 -14.90 -11.05
C THR A 32 20.47 -14.45 -12.50
N TYR A 33 21.68 -14.47 -13.04
CA TYR A 33 21.99 -14.08 -14.44
C TYR A 33 22.29 -15.28 -15.35
N VAL A 34 22.40 -16.50 -14.82
CA VAL A 34 22.71 -17.67 -15.64
C VAL A 34 21.47 -18.19 -16.35
N ARG A 35 21.54 -18.41 -17.66
CA ARG A 35 20.41 -18.90 -18.47
C ARG A 35 19.91 -20.28 -18.01
N PHE A 36 20.81 -21.16 -17.58
CA PHE A 36 20.52 -22.53 -17.15
C PHE A 36 21.10 -22.81 -15.75
N PRO A 37 20.39 -22.44 -14.67
CA PRO A 37 20.88 -22.57 -13.30
C PRO A 37 21.10 -24.02 -12.88
N ALA A 38 20.41 -24.98 -13.50
CA ALA A 38 20.60 -26.40 -13.26
C ALA A 38 22.07 -26.83 -13.42
N ASN A 39 22.79 -26.22 -14.38
CA ASN A 39 24.21 -26.51 -14.61
C ASN A 39 25.09 -26.06 -13.44
N LEU A 40 24.74 -24.94 -12.78
CA LEU A 40 25.41 -24.51 -11.56
C LEU A 40 25.01 -25.40 -10.38
N SER A 41 23.74 -25.74 -10.24
CA SER A 41 23.22 -26.59 -9.16
C SER A 41 23.93 -27.95 -9.07
N VAL A 42 24.35 -28.52 -10.19
CA VAL A 42 25.06 -29.81 -10.23
C VAL A 42 26.57 -29.65 -10.07
N ALA A 43 27.11 -28.42 -10.13
CA ALA A 43 28.56 -28.19 -10.08
C ALA A 43 29.14 -28.37 -8.67
N ASN A 44 28.42 -27.94 -7.62
CA ASN A 44 28.79 -28.21 -6.22
C ASN A 44 27.62 -27.98 -5.25
N ASN A 45 27.82 -28.37 -3.98
CA ASN A 45 26.81 -28.24 -2.92
C ASN A 45 26.39 -26.78 -2.65
N ASP A 46 27.30 -25.80 -2.73
CA ASP A 46 26.95 -24.40 -2.48
C ASP A 46 25.94 -23.88 -3.52
N TRP A 47 26.21 -24.13 -4.80
CA TRP A 47 25.31 -23.77 -5.89
C TRP A 47 23.98 -24.54 -5.81
N TYR A 48 24.02 -25.79 -5.36
CA TYR A 48 22.82 -26.57 -5.09
C TYR A 48 21.96 -25.92 -3.99
N GLN A 49 22.55 -25.49 -2.87
CA GLN A 49 21.81 -24.79 -1.82
C GLN A 49 21.25 -23.45 -2.31
N ILE A 50 22.02 -22.67 -3.08
CA ILE A 50 21.55 -21.44 -3.72
C ILE A 50 20.38 -21.73 -4.66
N SER A 51 20.40 -22.85 -5.38
CA SER A 51 19.29 -23.23 -6.26
C SER A 51 18.02 -23.64 -5.52
N LYS A 52 18.10 -23.95 -4.22
CA LYS A 52 16.95 -24.18 -3.35
C LYS A 52 16.45 -22.90 -2.68
N ASP A 53 17.21 -21.83 -2.74
CA ASP A 53 16.83 -20.53 -2.18
C ASP A 53 15.68 -19.93 -3.02
N ASN A 54 14.49 -19.88 -2.41
CA ASN A 54 13.27 -19.44 -3.08
C ASN A 54 13.39 -18.01 -3.64
N GLU A 55 14.12 -17.14 -2.94
CA GLU A 55 14.32 -15.75 -3.36
C GLU A 55 15.20 -15.68 -4.61
N THR A 56 16.33 -16.39 -4.62
CA THR A 56 17.26 -16.50 -5.75
C THR A 56 16.55 -17.08 -6.98
N ARG A 57 15.76 -18.13 -6.81
CA ARG A 57 14.94 -18.72 -7.88
C ARG A 57 13.93 -17.72 -8.43
N ALA A 58 13.23 -16.98 -7.57
CA ALA A 58 12.21 -16.03 -8.01
C ALA A 58 12.84 -14.93 -8.88
N ILE A 59 14.00 -14.38 -8.49
CA ILE A 59 14.69 -13.36 -9.31
C ILE A 59 15.15 -13.95 -10.64
N TRP A 60 15.69 -15.17 -10.63
CA TRP A 60 16.12 -15.82 -11.86
C TRP A 60 14.94 -16.03 -12.84
N LEU A 61 13.78 -16.42 -12.30
CA LEU A 61 12.54 -16.55 -13.07
C LEU A 61 12.06 -15.19 -13.62
N THR A 62 12.13 -14.12 -12.84
CA THR A 62 11.58 -12.82 -13.22
C THR A 62 12.53 -11.91 -13.99
N GLY A 63 13.85 -12.13 -13.93
CA GLY A 63 14.86 -11.16 -14.35
C GLY A 63 15.40 -11.34 -15.78
N THR A 64 16.11 -12.44 -16.05
CA THR A 64 17.19 -12.41 -17.07
C THR A 64 17.06 -13.44 -18.18
N SER A 65 16.30 -14.51 -17.98
CA SER A 65 16.33 -15.67 -18.87
C SER A 65 15.16 -15.76 -19.85
N GLY A 66 14.22 -14.79 -19.82
CA GLY A 66 12.91 -14.93 -20.46
C GLY A 66 12.02 -15.92 -19.72
N ILE A 67 12.61 -16.99 -19.16
CA ILE A 67 11.96 -18.25 -18.72
C ILE A 67 10.71 -18.08 -17.86
N GLY A 68 10.63 -17.03 -17.03
CA GLY A 68 9.41 -16.74 -16.28
C GLY A 68 8.22 -16.49 -17.20
N LYS A 69 8.44 -15.78 -18.31
CA LYS A 69 7.44 -15.55 -19.36
C LYS A 69 7.00 -16.87 -19.98
N GLU A 70 7.93 -17.72 -20.41
CA GLU A 70 7.59 -19.02 -21.00
C GLU A 70 6.88 -19.94 -20.00
N ILE A 71 7.30 -19.94 -18.73
CA ILE A 71 6.64 -20.71 -17.67
C ILE A 71 5.21 -20.22 -17.45
N ILE A 72 5.01 -18.91 -17.35
CA ILE A 72 3.67 -18.33 -17.18
C ILE A 72 2.80 -18.62 -18.40
N GLN A 73 3.33 -18.48 -19.61
CA GLN A 73 2.62 -18.84 -20.84
C GLN A 73 2.26 -20.34 -20.87
N ALA A 74 3.15 -21.21 -20.43
CA ALA A 74 2.86 -22.63 -20.29
C ALA A 74 1.73 -22.88 -19.27
N PHE A 75 1.74 -22.23 -18.11
CA PHE A 75 0.66 -22.32 -17.13
C PHE A 75 -0.69 -21.85 -17.70
N ILE A 76 -0.70 -20.72 -18.41
CA ILE A 76 -1.91 -20.20 -19.08
C ILE A 76 -2.42 -21.21 -20.11
N SER A 77 -1.53 -21.79 -20.93
CA SER A 77 -1.90 -22.77 -21.96
C SER A 77 -2.53 -24.06 -21.40
N VAL A 78 -2.15 -24.44 -20.17
CA VAL A 78 -2.71 -25.60 -19.48
C VAL A 78 -4.06 -25.27 -18.86
N ARG A 79 -4.27 -24.04 -18.39
CA ARG A 79 -5.52 -23.59 -17.76
C ARG A 79 -6.56 -23.12 -18.79
N ARG A 80 -6.99 -24.04 -19.65
CA ARG A 80 -7.89 -23.80 -20.81
C ARG A 80 -9.22 -23.08 -20.51
N ASN A 81 -9.65 -23.03 -19.25
CA ASN A 81 -10.95 -22.46 -18.85
C ASN A 81 -10.84 -21.12 -18.12
N GLU A 82 -9.64 -20.63 -17.83
CA GLU A 82 -9.45 -19.34 -17.14
C GLU A 82 -9.07 -18.27 -18.15
N THR A 83 -9.66 -17.08 -18.00
CA THR A 83 -9.21 -15.93 -18.78
C THR A 83 -7.84 -15.45 -18.29
N HIS A 84 -7.08 -14.79 -19.17
CA HIS A 84 -5.79 -14.17 -18.81
C HIS A 84 -5.91 -13.32 -17.54
N ASN A 85 -6.94 -12.46 -17.46
CA ASN A 85 -7.14 -11.56 -16.32
C ASN A 85 -7.45 -12.30 -15.02
N GLU A 86 -8.25 -13.38 -15.07
CA GLU A 86 -8.55 -14.20 -13.89
C GLU A 86 -7.30 -14.92 -13.38
N PHE A 87 -6.51 -15.50 -14.28
CA PHE A 87 -5.26 -16.14 -13.94
C PHE A 87 -4.31 -15.18 -13.21
N TYR A 88 -4.02 -14.01 -13.79
CA TYR A 88 -3.14 -13.04 -13.15
C TYR A 88 -3.74 -12.48 -11.86
N LYS A 89 -5.06 -12.27 -11.79
CA LYS A 89 -5.72 -11.87 -10.54
C LYS A 89 -5.44 -12.88 -9.43
N MET A 90 -5.50 -14.18 -9.70
CA MET A 90 -5.17 -15.22 -8.71
C MET A 90 -3.70 -15.18 -8.31
N VAL A 91 -2.77 -15.08 -9.27
CA VAL A 91 -1.33 -15.02 -9.00
C VAL A 91 -0.96 -13.79 -8.17
N ILE A 92 -1.50 -12.63 -8.55
CA ILE A 92 -1.29 -11.37 -7.83
C ILE A 92 -1.90 -11.45 -6.43
N THR A 93 -3.11 -11.99 -6.29
CA THR A 93 -3.75 -12.22 -4.99
C THR A 93 -2.83 -13.01 -4.07
N GLU A 94 -2.24 -14.10 -4.56
CA GLU A 94 -1.27 -14.86 -3.77
C GLU A 94 0.00 -14.07 -3.46
N ALA A 95 0.51 -13.28 -4.40
CA ALA A 95 1.76 -12.53 -4.23
C ALA A 95 1.66 -11.38 -3.22
N ILE A 96 0.49 -10.74 -3.09
CA ILE A 96 0.32 -9.55 -2.24
C ILE A 96 -0.21 -9.86 -0.83
N LYS A 97 -0.52 -11.13 -0.54
CA LYS A 97 -0.98 -11.57 0.79
C LYS A 97 -0.04 -11.12 1.92
N PRO A 98 -0.59 -10.76 3.10
CA PRO A 98 0.19 -10.22 4.21
C PRO A 98 1.16 -11.24 4.82
N GLU A 99 0.84 -12.53 4.79
CA GLU A 99 1.72 -13.61 5.27
C GLU A 99 2.88 -13.94 4.33
N ARG A 100 2.91 -13.38 3.11
CA ARG A 100 3.96 -13.64 2.13
C ARG A 100 5.12 -12.68 2.33
N ILE A 101 6.31 -13.27 2.49
CA ILE A 101 7.57 -12.53 2.52
C ILE A 101 8.09 -12.38 1.09
N VAL A 102 7.49 -11.48 0.32
CA VAL A 102 8.04 -11.06 -0.97
C VAL A 102 9.08 -9.99 -0.68
N LYS A 103 10.37 -10.31 -0.73
CA LYS A 103 11.43 -9.30 -0.42
C LYS A 103 11.74 -8.35 -1.57
N LYS A 104 11.30 -8.72 -2.78
CA LYS A 104 11.82 -8.15 -4.03
C LYS A 104 10.70 -7.61 -4.89
N ILE A 105 10.82 -6.33 -5.19
CA ILE A 105 9.87 -5.56 -6.01
C ILE A 105 9.84 -6.06 -7.46
N GLU A 106 10.90 -6.73 -7.90
CA GLU A 106 11.06 -7.32 -9.22
C GLU A 106 9.96 -8.32 -9.55
N ILE A 107 9.42 -9.04 -8.55
CA ILE A 107 8.30 -9.97 -8.77
C ILE A 107 7.04 -9.19 -9.14
N LEU A 108 6.76 -8.08 -8.44
CA LEU A 108 5.59 -7.25 -8.72
C LEU A 108 5.73 -6.52 -10.06
N ASN A 109 6.94 -6.04 -10.39
CA ASN A 109 7.22 -5.47 -11.70
C ASN A 109 7.01 -6.49 -12.83
N PHE A 110 7.47 -7.72 -12.64
CA PHE A 110 7.26 -8.80 -13.59
C PHE A 110 5.77 -9.13 -13.77
N LEU A 111 5.02 -9.24 -12.67
CA LEU A 111 3.57 -9.50 -12.74
C LEU A 111 2.81 -8.37 -13.42
N ASP A 112 3.19 -7.12 -13.17
CA ASP A 112 2.63 -5.95 -13.83
C ASP A 112 2.92 -5.94 -15.35
N GLU A 113 4.16 -6.19 -15.75
CA GLU A 113 4.54 -6.30 -17.17
C GLU A 113 3.75 -7.42 -17.87
N MET A 114 3.68 -8.59 -17.24
CA MET A 114 3.01 -9.77 -17.80
C MET A 114 1.48 -9.63 -17.85
N SER A 115 0.91 -8.79 -16.97
CA SER A 115 -0.51 -8.46 -16.97
C SER A 115 -0.90 -7.52 -18.12
N GLY A 116 0.06 -6.84 -18.76
CA GLY A 116 -0.17 -5.96 -19.90
C GLY A 116 -0.91 -4.67 -19.55
N SER A 117 -1.64 -4.10 -20.50
CA SER A 117 -2.34 -2.81 -20.34
C SER A 117 -3.43 -2.82 -19.26
N GLU A 118 -3.92 -3.99 -18.89
CA GLU A 118 -4.97 -4.18 -17.90
C GLU A 118 -4.43 -4.40 -16.48
N SER A 119 -3.10 -4.29 -16.27
CA SER A 119 -2.45 -4.59 -14.99
C SER A 119 -3.11 -3.86 -13.81
N SER A 120 -3.39 -2.56 -13.94
CA SER A 120 -4.03 -1.79 -12.87
C SER A 120 -5.42 -2.33 -12.51
N LYS A 121 -6.21 -2.81 -13.47
CA LYS A 121 -7.53 -3.39 -13.18
C LYS A 121 -7.39 -4.75 -12.49
N ILE A 122 -6.41 -5.55 -12.90
CA ILE A 122 -6.13 -6.87 -12.31
C ILE A 122 -5.64 -6.71 -10.86
N PHE A 123 -4.69 -5.82 -10.60
CA PHE A 123 -4.21 -5.51 -9.25
C PHE A 123 -5.33 -4.99 -8.35
N LYS A 124 -6.16 -4.08 -8.86
CA LYS A 124 -7.36 -3.61 -8.15
C LYS A 124 -8.30 -4.78 -7.79
N GLY A 125 -8.60 -5.65 -8.75
CA GLY A 125 -9.46 -6.81 -8.51
C GLY A 125 -8.88 -7.79 -7.47
N ALA A 126 -7.56 -7.99 -7.45
CA ALA A 126 -6.89 -8.81 -6.44
C ALA A 126 -6.95 -8.18 -5.04
N MET A 127 -6.75 -6.86 -4.95
CA MET A 127 -6.87 -6.09 -3.71
C MET A 127 -8.27 -6.17 -3.11
N GLU A 128 -9.29 -5.94 -3.94
CA GLU A 128 -10.70 -6.00 -3.53
C GLU A 128 -11.09 -7.41 -3.06
N TYR A 129 -10.62 -8.46 -3.75
CA TYR A 129 -10.86 -9.84 -3.36
C TYR A 129 -10.32 -10.16 -1.95
N ILE A 130 -9.09 -9.74 -1.63
CA ILE A 130 -8.51 -9.94 -0.29
C ILE A 130 -9.29 -9.16 0.78
N LYS A 131 -9.70 -7.92 0.47
CA LYS A 131 -10.50 -7.10 1.39
C LYS A 131 -11.83 -7.78 1.72
N GLU A 132 -12.55 -8.24 0.69
CA GLU A 132 -13.83 -8.92 0.83
C GLU A 132 -13.70 -10.22 1.63
N LYS A 133 -12.71 -11.06 1.29
CA LYS A 133 -12.42 -12.29 2.01
C LYS A 133 -12.15 -12.05 3.51
N ASN A 134 -11.32 -11.07 3.83
CA ASN A 134 -11.03 -10.71 5.23
C ASN A 134 -12.27 -10.17 5.97
N SER A 135 -13.22 -9.59 5.25
CA SER A 135 -14.48 -9.08 5.84
C SER A 135 -15.44 -10.24 6.16
N ILE A 136 -15.51 -11.25 5.29
CA ILE A 136 -16.27 -12.48 5.50
C ILE A 136 -15.69 -13.28 6.67
N ASP A 137 -14.38 -13.48 6.72
CA ASP A 137 -13.71 -14.23 7.78
C ASP A 137 -13.91 -13.56 9.16
N LYS A 138 -13.95 -12.22 9.22
CA LYS A 138 -14.29 -11.49 10.45
C LYS A 138 -15.73 -11.73 10.89
N LYS A 139 -16.69 -11.68 9.96
CA LYS A 139 -18.11 -11.90 10.28
C LYS A 139 -18.35 -13.31 10.84
N ASN A 140 -17.80 -14.33 10.18
CA ASN A 140 -17.95 -15.72 10.62
C ASN A 140 -17.33 -15.95 12.01
N ASN A 141 -16.20 -15.31 12.32
CA ASN A 141 -15.57 -15.43 13.63
C ASN A 141 -16.40 -14.78 14.76
N ILE A 142 -17.12 -13.69 14.49
CA ILE A 142 -17.99 -13.03 15.47
C ILE A 142 -19.20 -13.93 15.78
N ASP A 143 -19.84 -14.47 14.75
CA ASP A 143 -21.02 -15.35 14.89
C ASP A 143 -20.69 -16.60 15.74
N HIS A 144 -19.50 -17.19 15.56
CA HIS A 144 -19.06 -18.33 16.38
C HIS A 144 -18.79 -17.98 17.85
N ILE A 145 -18.35 -16.75 18.15
CA ILE A 145 -18.11 -16.31 19.53
C ILE A 145 -19.43 -16.05 20.25
N GLU A 146 -20.43 -15.46 19.58
CA GLU A 146 -21.75 -15.19 20.15
C GLU A 146 -22.51 -16.49 20.48
N ILE A 147 -22.44 -17.51 19.62
CA ILE A 147 -23.09 -18.81 19.85
C ILE A 147 -22.53 -19.52 21.10
N ASN A 148 -21.20 -19.53 21.26
CA ASN A 148 -20.55 -20.18 22.41
C ASN A 148 -20.80 -19.43 23.74
N HIS A 149 -21.05 -18.13 23.71
CA HIS A 149 -21.40 -17.36 24.91
C HIS A 149 -22.86 -17.61 25.38
N ILE A 150 -23.76 -17.96 24.45
CA ILE A 150 -25.16 -18.25 24.78
C ILE A 150 -25.31 -19.67 25.36
N GLU A 151 -24.57 -20.66 24.84
CA GLU A 151 -24.67 -22.06 25.30
C GLU A 151 -24.07 -22.31 26.70
N HIS A 152 -23.10 -21.50 27.15
CA HIS A 152 -22.54 -21.62 28.50
C HIS A 152 -23.30 -20.85 29.60
N SER A 153 -24.35 -20.13 29.24
CA SER A 153 -25.16 -19.36 30.20
C SER A 153 -26.41 -20.10 30.70
N SER A 154 -26.62 -21.35 30.27
CA SER A 154 -27.83 -22.14 30.58
C SER A 154 -27.50 -23.54 31.11
N SER A 155 -26.75 -23.62 32.22
CA SER A 155 -26.75 -24.83 33.07
C SER A 155 -26.26 -24.52 34.49
N GLN A 156 -27.15 -23.94 35.31
CA GLN A 156 -27.09 -24.07 36.77
C GLN A 156 -28.50 -24.31 37.33
N SER A 157 -28.88 -25.58 37.44
CA SER A 157 -29.44 -26.16 38.68
C SER A 157 -29.62 -27.65 38.44
N GLU A 158 -28.92 -28.49 39.21
CA GLU A 158 -29.57 -29.44 40.11
C GLU A 158 -28.53 -30.22 40.93
N ASN A 159 -28.91 -30.41 42.19
CA ASN A 159 -28.17 -31.09 43.25
C ASN A 159 -28.14 -32.61 43.02
N GLY A 160 -27.12 -33.29 43.53
CA GLY A 160 -27.17 -34.76 43.68
C GLY A 160 -25.86 -35.41 44.13
N CYS A 161 -25.75 -35.65 45.43
CA CYS A 161 -24.70 -36.41 46.09
C CYS A 161 -24.88 -37.94 45.86
N HIS A 162 -23.84 -38.67 45.45
CA HIS A 162 -23.26 -39.82 46.19
C HIS A 162 -22.22 -40.64 45.40
N SER A 163 -21.14 -40.94 46.13
CA SER A 163 -20.03 -41.90 45.97
C SER A 163 -20.27 -43.21 45.20
N SER A 164 -19.33 -43.60 44.32
CA SER A 164 -18.36 -44.69 44.59
C SER A 164 -17.39 -44.99 43.42
N THR A 165 -16.10 -45.01 43.80
CA THR A 165 -14.95 -45.83 43.36
C THR A 165 -14.92 -46.65 42.05
N VAL A 166 -13.80 -46.45 41.31
CA VAL A 166 -12.88 -47.45 40.70
C VAL A 166 -12.74 -47.46 39.15
N ASP A 167 -11.46 -47.33 38.75
CA ASP A 167 -10.73 -47.70 37.51
C ASP A 167 -10.72 -46.84 36.23
N SER A 168 -9.70 -45.98 36.20
CA SER A 168 -8.60 -45.92 35.22
C SER A 168 -8.84 -46.34 33.76
N TYR A 169 -9.00 -45.35 32.88
CA TYR A 169 -8.38 -45.34 31.55
C TYR A 169 -7.89 -43.93 31.22
N THR A 170 -6.57 -43.80 31.11
CA THR A 170 -5.86 -42.58 30.72
C THR A 170 -6.09 -42.27 29.23
N ASN A 171 -7.09 -41.44 28.91
CA ASN A 171 -7.17 -40.80 27.61
C ASN A 171 -6.37 -39.48 27.63
N LYS A 172 -5.14 -39.61 27.14
CA LYS A 172 -4.16 -38.54 26.97
C LYS A 172 -4.30 -37.97 25.57
N SER A 173 -5.09 -36.91 25.41
CA SER A 173 -4.91 -35.95 24.32
C SER A 173 -5.69 -34.68 24.63
N HIS A 174 -5.10 -33.86 25.51
CA HIS A 174 -5.39 -32.43 25.55
C HIS A 174 -5.04 -31.84 24.18
N SER A 175 -6.06 -31.69 23.33
CA SER A 175 -6.04 -30.68 22.27
C SER A 175 -5.94 -29.33 22.98
N SER A 176 -4.71 -28.84 23.16
CA SER A 176 -4.47 -27.46 23.56
C SER A 176 -5.02 -26.58 22.45
N VAL A 177 -6.27 -26.14 22.63
CA VAL A 177 -6.86 -25.07 21.82
C VAL A 177 -5.92 -23.89 21.99
N LYS A 178 -5.10 -23.61 20.96
CA LYS A 178 -4.34 -22.37 20.89
C LYS A 178 -5.38 -21.27 20.93
N THR A 179 -5.54 -20.64 22.09
CA THR A 179 -6.30 -19.40 22.24
C THR A 179 -5.66 -18.42 21.26
N ILE A 180 -6.35 -18.18 20.14
CA ILE A 180 -5.96 -17.19 19.16
C ILE A 180 -5.99 -15.87 19.92
N SER A 181 -4.81 -15.34 20.23
CA SER A 181 -4.69 -14.00 20.80
C SER A 181 -5.33 -13.06 19.78
N ILE A 182 -6.53 -12.58 20.11
CA ILE A 182 -7.26 -11.61 19.28
C ILE A 182 -6.39 -10.36 19.30
N VAL A 183 -5.69 -10.16 18.18
CA VAL A 183 -4.86 -8.99 17.97
C VAL A 183 -5.78 -7.77 18.02
N PRO A 184 -5.60 -6.84 18.97
CA PRO A 184 -6.56 -5.79 19.24
C PRO A 184 -6.47 -4.62 18.24
N TYR A 185 -5.84 -4.82 17.09
CA TYR A 185 -5.61 -3.79 16.09
C TYR A 185 -5.93 -4.32 14.70
N LYS A 186 -6.22 -3.41 13.77
CA LYS A 186 -6.43 -3.76 12.37
C LYS A 186 -5.05 -4.00 11.73
N PRO A 187 -4.73 -5.22 11.25
CA PRO A 187 -3.48 -5.45 10.53
C PRO A 187 -3.55 -4.86 9.10
N LEU A 188 -2.38 -4.62 8.51
CA LEU A 188 -2.27 -4.31 7.08
C LEU A 188 -2.86 -5.45 6.25
N LEU A 189 -3.59 -5.10 5.18
CA LEU A 189 -4.21 -6.07 4.29
C LEU A 189 -3.23 -6.81 3.38
N TYR A 190 -2.07 -6.20 3.10
CA TYR A 190 -1.08 -6.72 2.15
C TYR A 190 0.31 -6.79 2.77
N ASN A 191 1.28 -7.42 2.09
CA ASN A 191 2.67 -7.36 2.54
C ASN A 191 3.31 -5.99 2.26
N LEU A 192 4.36 -5.65 3.02
CA LEU A 192 5.03 -4.34 2.94
C LEU A 192 5.61 -4.02 1.57
N THR A 193 6.13 -5.04 0.88
CA THR A 193 6.72 -4.87 -0.45
C THR A 193 5.68 -4.40 -1.46
N PHE A 194 4.43 -4.87 -1.33
CA PHE A 194 3.33 -4.36 -2.13
C PHE A 194 3.07 -2.87 -1.89
N TYR A 195 2.97 -2.42 -0.63
CA TYR A 195 2.77 -0.98 -0.35
C TYR A 195 3.92 -0.10 -0.86
N ASN A 196 5.17 -0.56 -0.74
CA ASN A 196 6.32 0.15 -1.29
C ASN A 196 6.30 0.19 -2.81
N TRP A 197 5.93 -0.91 -3.46
CA TRP A 197 5.78 -0.99 -4.90
C TRP A 197 4.69 -0.04 -5.42
N VAL A 198 3.56 0.04 -4.72
CA VAL A 198 2.45 0.93 -5.08
C VAL A 198 2.92 2.39 -5.18
N LEU A 199 3.74 2.86 -4.22
CA LEU A 199 4.30 4.21 -4.24
C LEU A 199 5.24 4.49 -5.42
N ILE A 200 5.90 3.45 -5.93
CA ILE A 200 6.84 3.56 -7.05
C ILE A 200 6.08 3.51 -8.38
N LYS A 201 5.06 2.64 -8.46
CA LYS A 201 4.38 2.31 -9.71
C LYS A 201 3.24 3.25 -10.05
N PHE A 202 2.42 3.63 -9.07
CA PHE A 202 1.18 4.35 -9.34
C PHE A 202 1.27 5.83 -8.91
N SER A 203 0.51 6.68 -9.61
CA SER A 203 0.36 8.08 -9.21
C SER A 203 -0.40 8.18 -7.89
N ALA A 204 -0.18 9.26 -7.14
CA ALA A 204 -0.87 9.51 -5.88
C ALA A 204 -2.40 9.51 -6.04
N ASP A 205 -2.90 9.92 -7.21
CA ASP A 205 -4.34 10.04 -7.51
C ASP A 205 -4.97 8.73 -7.97
N SER A 206 -4.15 7.70 -8.20
CA SER A 206 -4.66 6.38 -8.58
C SER A 206 -5.46 5.75 -7.43
N TYR A 207 -6.50 5.00 -7.80
CA TYR A 207 -7.30 4.23 -6.84
C TYR A 207 -6.43 3.32 -5.96
N ILE A 208 -5.45 2.62 -6.56
CA ILE A 208 -4.59 1.66 -5.84
C ILE A 208 -3.76 2.39 -4.78
N ALA A 209 -3.18 3.55 -5.10
CA ALA A 209 -2.36 4.30 -4.15
C ALA A 209 -3.20 4.94 -3.03
N GLN A 210 -4.37 5.47 -3.36
CA GLN A 210 -5.34 5.99 -2.37
C GLN A 210 -5.82 4.87 -1.44
N PHE A 211 -6.18 3.72 -1.99
CA PHE A 211 -6.58 2.55 -1.20
C PHE A 211 -5.47 2.09 -0.27
N ALA A 212 -4.25 1.95 -0.79
CA ALA A 212 -3.09 1.55 -0.01
C ALA A 212 -2.83 2.51 1.16
N PHE A 213 -2.90 3.82 0.92
CA PHE A 213 -2.77 4.81 1.99
C PHE A 213 -3.89 4.72 3.02
N ASN A 214 -5.16 4.57 2.60
CA ASN A 214 -6.29 4.42 3.52
C ASN A 214 -6.10 3.23 4.45
N ASP A 215 -5.64 2.10 3.89
CA ASP A 215 -5.41 0.90 4.68
C ASP A 215 -4.26 1.07 5.70
N ILE A 216 -3.17 1.72 5.29
CA ILE A 216 -2.07 2.07 6.19
C ILE A 216 -2.54 3.02 7.29
N LEU A 217 -3.31 4.05 6.93
CA LEU A 217 -3.80 5.05 7.87
C LEU A 217 -4.76 4.42 8.90
N GLU A 218 -5.75 3.66 8.45
CA GLU A 218 -6.67 2.94 9.33
C GLU A 218 -5.93 1.98 10.26
N THR A 219 -4.92 1.26 9.74
CA THR A 219 -4.05 0.41 10.55
C THR A 219 -3.31 1.23 11.59
N ARG A 220 -2.70 2.37 11.21
CA ARG A 220 -1.95 3.25 12.11
C ARG A 220 -2.81 3.85 13.22
N ILE A 221 -4.04 4.24 12.89
CA ILE A 221 -5.04 4.76 13.82
C ILE A 221 -5.53 3.67 14.78
N SER A 222 -5.68 2.43 14.32
CA SER A 222 -6.09 1.31 15.20
C SER A 222 -5.10 1.02 16.34
N PHE A 223 -3.87 1.54 16.26
CA PHE A 223 -2.91 1.48 17.36
C PHE A 223 -3.02 2.63 18.38
N ASN A 224 -3.81 3.67 18.08
CA ASN A 224 -3.92 4.87 18.92
C ASN A 224 -4.42 4.54 20.34
N GLU A 225 -5.14 3.43 20.54
CA GLU A 225 -5.76 3.08 21.81
C GLU A 225 -4.81 2.48 22.88
N LYS A 226 -3.53 2.16 22.59
CA LYS A 226 -2.67 1.45 23.56
C LYS A 226 -1.21 1.93 23.57
N SER A 227 -0.95 2.97 24.36
CA SER A 227 0.36 3.65 24.49
C SER A 227 1.47 2.89 25.25
N SER A 228 1.27 1.66 25.75
CA SER A 228 2.18 1.12 26.79
C SER A 228 2.73 -0.29 26.62
N LYS A 229 2.55 -0.98 25.48
CA LYS A 229 3.10 -2.34 25.31
C LYS A 229 4.15 -2.39 24.20
N LYS A 230 5.28 -3.05 24.52
CA LYS A 230 6.40 -3.37 23.61
C LYS A 230 5.89 -3.53 22.18
N PHE A 231 6.36 -2.66 21.30
CA PHE A 231 5.93 -2.62 19.91
C PHE A 231 6.24 -3.97 19.25
N GLU A 232 5.18 -4.69 18.88
CA GLU A 232 5.29 -5.89 18.06
C GLU A 232 5.96 -5.51 16.73
N PRO A 233 6.79 -6.37 16.10
CA PRO A 233 7.44 -6.04 14.83
C PRO A 233 6.47 -5.47 13.77
N LYS A 234 5.25 -6.01 13.69
CA LYS A 234 4.18 -5.53 12.80
C LYS A 234 3.74 -4.08 13.05
N TYR A 235 3.81 -3.60 14.28
CA TYR A 235 3.56 -2.19 14.61
C TYR A 235 4.63 -1.30 13.99
N ILE A 236 5.90 -1.67 14.15
CA ILE A 236 7.05 -0.92 13.63
C ILE A 236 6.93 -0.85 12.10
N GLU A 237 6.58 -1.97 11.48
CA GLU A 237 6.34 -2.08 10.05
C GLU A 237 5.26 -1.11 9.55
N ALA A 238 4.10 -1.08 10.22
CA ALA A 238 2.99 -0.18 9.91
C ALA A 238 3.36 1.31 10.11
N CYS A 239 4.10 1.63 11.17
CA CYS A 239 4.57 2.99 11.42
C CYS A 239 5.57 3.45 10.35
N ASN A 240 6.51 2.58 9.98
CA ASN A 240 7.51 2.89 8.98
C ASN A 240 6.88 3.07 7.59
N ILE A 241 5.96 2.21 7.18
CA ILE A 241 5.29 2.37 5.87
C ILE A 241 4.43 3.63 5.83
N PHE A 242 3.74 3.99 6.92
CA PHE A 242 3.05 5.28 7.04
C PHE A 242 3.99 6.46 6.82
N LYS A 243 5.14 6.46 7.51
CA LYS A 243 6.17 7.50 7.33
C LYS A 243 6.69 7.57 5.90
N VAL A 244 6.86 6.43 5.22
CA VAL A 244 7.25 6.37 3.80
C VAL A 244 6.20 7.04 2.92
N TYR A 245 4.91 6.80 3.16
CA TYR A 245 3.81 7.45 2.45
C TYR A 245 3.70 8.97 2.77
N CYS A 246 3.92 9.38 4.01
CA CYS A 246 3.97 10.81 4.35
C CYS A 246 5.15 11.53 3.66
N ASN A 247 6.33 10.91 3.67
CA ASN A 247 7.52 11.39 2.97
C ASN A 247 7.31 11.46 1.45
N ALA A 248 6.44 10.61 0.94
CA ALA A 248 6.06 10.55 -0.45
C ALA A 248 5.13 11.68 -0.91
N ARG A 249 4.46 12.36 0.04
CA ARG A 249 3.49 13.45 -0.13
C ARG A 249 2.21 13.02 -0.87
N ASN A 250 1.13 13.75 -0.64
CA ASN A 250 -0.08 13.80 -1.48
C ASN A 250 -1.12 12.68 -1.32
N PHE A 251 -1.23 12.03 -0.16
CA PHE A 251 -2.24 10.99 0.04
C PHE A 251 -3.41 11.39 0.93
N PHE A 252 -3.31 12.48 1.71
CA PHE A 252 -4.42 12.92 2.54
C PHE A 252 -5.58 13.46 1.71
N SER A 253 -6.80 13.16 2.14
CA SER A 253 -8.06 13.62 1.58
C SER A 253 -9.00 14.04 2.70
N VAL A 254 -10.02 14.85 2.37
CA VAL A 254 -11.03 15.33 3.32
C VAL A 254 -11.70 14.17 4.07
N LYS A 255 -11.91 13.03 3.40
CA LYS A 255 -12.53 11.83 3.97
C LYS A 255 -11.75 11.24 5.16
N HIS A 256 -10.47 11.57 5.30
CA HIS A 256 -9.65 11.12 6.42
C HIS A 256 -9.94 11.88 7.71
N LEU A 257 -10.52 13.08 7.64
CA LEU A 257 -10.79 13.88 8.83
C LEU A 257 -11.66 13.15 9.85
N GLU A 258 -12.71 12.45 9.40
CA GLU A 258 -13.58 11.66 10.29
C GLU A 258 -12.82 10.55 11.04
N LEU A 259 -11.84 9.92 10.40
CA LEU A 259 -10.98 8.91 11.05
C LEU A 259 -10.02 9.55 12.04
N LEU A 260 -9.56 10.78 11.74
CA LEU A 260 -8.53 11.49 12.50
C LEU A 260 -9.07 12.23 13.72
N LYS A 261 -10.37 12.55 13.78
CA LYS A 261 -11.02 13.23 14.93
C LYS A 261 -10.61 12.65 16.28
N LYS A 262 -10.52 11.31 16.37
CA LYS A 262 -10.24 10.55 17.60
C LYS A 262 -8.76 10.27 17.85
N VAL A 263 -7.87 10.82 17.02
CA VAL A 263 -6.44 10.50 17.07
C VAL A 263 -5.71 11.46 18.00
N GLU A 264 -4.98 10.92 18.97
CA GLU A 264 -4.18 11.70 19.93
C GLU A 264 -2.71 11.76 19.52
N HIS A 265 -2.26 10.84 18.67
CA HIS A 265 -0.84 10.69 18.39
C HIS A 265 -0.32 11.72 17.38
N GLU A 266 0.59 12.58 17.83
CA GLU A 266 1.22 13.64 17.03
C GLU A 266 1.84 13.14 15.72
N ASP A 267 2.54 11.99 15.73
CA ASP A 267 3.11 11.40 14.50
C ASP A 267 2.08 11.15 13.38
N ILE A 268 0.78 11.08 13.68
CA ILE A 268 -0.28 10.92 12.70
C ILE A 268 -0.84 12.30 12.30
N LEU A 269 -1.09 13.17 13.28
CA LEU A 269 -1.71 14.48 13.08
C LEU A 269 -0.76 15.50 12.45
N TYR A 270 0.49 15.56 12.89
CA TYR A 270 1.44 16.60 12.48
C TYR A 270 1.81 16.52 10.99
N PRO A 271 1.98 15.33 10.36
CA PRO A 271 2.11 15.26 8.91
C PRO A 271 0.94 15.89 8.15
N LEU A 272 -0.29 15.82 8.69
CA LEU A 272 -1.46 16.47 8.10
C LEU A 272 -1.47 17.98 8.39
N PHE A 273 -1.59 18.37 9.65
CA PHE A 273 -1.86 19.76 10.05
C PHE A 273 -0.65 20.67 10.01
N LYS A 274 0.55 20.14 10.28
CA LYS A 274 1.79 20.94 10.36
C LYS A 274 2.65 20.84 9.11
N PHE A 275 2.29 20.00 8.14
CA PHE A 275 2.97 19.90 6.84
C PHE A 275 2.03 19.92 5.63
N TYR A 276 1.15 18.91 5.49
CA TYR A 276 0.35 18.74 4.27
C TYR A 276 -0.62 19.89 4.00
N LEU A 277 -1.44 20.26 4.99
CA LEU A 277 -2.41 21.36 4.85
C LEU A 277 -1.70 22.71 4.63
N PRO A 278 -0.63 23.06 5.37
CA PRO A 278 0.13 24.26 5.05
C PRO A 278 0.70 24.27 3.62
N ASP A 279 1.32 23.19 3.15
CA ASP A 279 1.84 23.10 1.77
C ASP A 279 0.72 23.22 0.72
N LEU A 280 -0.46 22.62 1.00
CA LEU A 280 -1.65 22.70 0.15
C LEU A 280 -2.14 24.14 -0.04
N PHE A 281 -2.15 24.93 1.03
CA PHE A 281 -2.64 26.32 1.02
C PHE A 281 -1.54 27.37 0.81
N GLY A 282 -0.28 26.96 0.65
CA GLY A 282 0.84 27.89 0.46
C GLY A 282 1.28 28.61 1.73
N LEU A 283 0.92 28.08 2.90
CA LEU A 283 1.35 28.55 4.21
C LEU A 283 2.71 27.95 4.59
N SER A 284 3.41 28.57 5.53
CA SER A 284 4.64 28.00 6.11
C SER A 284 4.35 26.72 6.89
N TYR A 285 5.11 25.65 6.69
CA TYR A 285 4.96 24.43 7.50
C TYR A 285 5.95 24.44 8.67
N THR A 286 5.53 23.93 9.84
CA THR A 286 6.36 23.82 11.05
C THR A 286 6.94 22.41 11.24
N PHE A 287 6.34 21.41 10.59
CA PHE A 287 6.80 20.03 10.65
C PHE A 287 7.82 19.71 9.54
N LYS A 288 8.93 19.06 9.90
CA LYS A 288 10.01 18.75 8.97
C LYS A 288 9.85 17.36 8.36
N LEU A 289 9.87 17.30 7.03
CA LEU A 289 10.06 16.06 6.27
C LEU A 289 11.49 15.94 5.73
N PRO A 290 12.04 14.73 5.57
CA PRO A 290 11.39 13.43 5.78
C PRO A 290 11.29 13.00 7.26
N MET A 291 10.20 12.32 7.62
CA MET A 291 10.04 11.60 8.87
C MET A 291 11.09 10.48 8.97
N GLN A 292 11.64 10.29 10.17
CA GLN A 292 12.65 9.27 10.45
C GLN A 292 12.02 7.87 10.53
N ILE A 293 12.52 6.95 9.70
CA ILE A 293 12.17 5.53 9.70
C ILE A 293 13.08 4.84 10.73
N ILE A 294 12.50 4.06 11.64
CA ILE A 294 13.21 3.50 12.81
C ILE A 294 13.98 2.22 12.43
N ASP A 295 13.61 1.58 11.32
CA ASP A 295 14.19 0.32 10.88
C ASP A 295 15.14 0.52 9.69
N ASP A 296 16.36 -0.01 9.83
CA ASP A 296 17.39 -0.06 8.79
C ASP A 296 17.18 -1.22 7.79
N SER A 297 16.07 -1.96 7.91
CA SER A 297 15.75 -2.99 6.93
C SER A 297 15.73 -2.40 5.51
N ASN A 298 16.47 -3.03 4.61
CA ASN A 298 16.56 -2.67 3.19
C ASN A 298 15.22 -2.78 2.43
N ILE A 299 14.11 -3.04 3.14
CA ILE A 299 12.76 -3.19 2.61
C ILE A 299 12.20 -1.83 2.19
N TYR A 300 12.57 -0.75 2.88
CA TYR A 300 12.08 0.59 2.59
C TYR A 300 12.88 1.22 1.46
N PHE A 301 12.31 1.19 0.26
CA PHE A 301 12.90 1.88 -0.87
C PHE A 301 12.84 3.39 -0.63
N LYS A 302 13.97 4.09 -0.76
CA LYS A 302 14.00 5.56 -0.81
C LYS A 302 13.56 5.95 -2.22
N PRO A 303 12.32 6.41 -2.43
CA PRO A 303 11.86 6.74 -3.78
C PRO A 303 12.76 7.85 -4.32
N LYS A 304 13.44 7.58 -5.45
CA LYS A 304 14.21 8.58 -6.21
C LYS A 304 13.21 9.56 -6.85
N ARG A 305 12.61 10.44 -6.05
CA ARG A 305 11.52 11.30 -6.52
C ARG A 305 12.04 12.44 -7.38
N LYS A 306 11.53 12.51 -8.62
CA LYS A 306 11.34 13.78 -9.33
C LYS A 306 10.30 14.58 -8.52
N LYS A 307 10.60 15.82 -8.15
CA LYS A 307 9.73 16.71 -7.35
C LYS A 307 8.54 17.20 -8.18
N ASN A 308 7.73 16.30 -8.72
CA ASN A 308 6.48 16.68 -9.36
C ASN A 308 5.51 17.01 -8.22
N LYS A 309 5.39 18.30 -7.88
CA LYS A 309 4.32 18.77 -7.00
C LYS A 309 3.01 18.35 -7.65
N ARG A 310 2.18 17.58 -6.95
CA ARG A 310 0.81 17.30 -7.39
C ARG A 310 0.14 18.65 -7.54
N GLN A 311 -0.38 18.94 -8.73
CA GLN A 311 -1.19 20.12 -8.94
C GLN A 311 -2.57 19.81 -8.37
N ILE A 312 -2.82 20.29 -7.17
CA ILE A 312 -4.12 20.12 -6.52
C ILE A 312 -5.12 21.05 -7.22
N SER A 313 -6.30 20.50 -7.53
CA SER A 313 -7.35 21.26 -8.21
C SER A 313 -7.93 22.32 -7.28
N LYS A 314 -8.52 23.38 -7.87
CA LYS A 314 -9.19 24.41 -7.08
C LYS A 314 -10.41 23.82 -6.35
N GLU A 315 -11.07 22.86 -7.00
CA GLU A 315 -12.21 22.13 -6.45
C GLU A 315 -11.81 21.33 -5.19
N GLU A 316 -10.65 20.67 -5.20
CA GLU A 316 -10.14 19.93 -4.04
C GLU A 316 -9.73 20.87 -2.89
N LYS A 317 -9.12 22.03 -3.19
CA LYS A 317 -8.85 23.05 -2.16
C LYS A 317 -10.13 23.55 -1.50
N LEU A 318 -11.18 23.80 -2.29
CA LEU A 318 -12.47 24.23 -1.77
C LEU A 318 -13.12 23.15 -0.90
N GLU A 319 -13.00 21.88 -1.29
CA GLU A 319 -13.47 20.74 -0.49
C GLU A 319 -12.81 20.74 0.89
N TRP A 320 -11.49 20.96 0.96
CA TRP A 320 -10.75 21.07 2.22
C TRP A 320 -11.20 22.27 3.06
N ILE A 321 -11.33 23.46 2.46
CA ILE A 321 -11.78 24.68 3.17
C ILE A 321 -13.13 24.44 3.84
N ASN A 322 -14.10 23.94 3.07
CA ASN A 322 -15.45 23.68 3.59
C ASN A 322 -15.45 22.65 4.72
N ALA A 323 -14.64 21.59 4.59
CA ALA A 323 -14.54 20.56 5.62
C ALA A 323 -13.93 21.09 6.92
N LEU A 324 -12.85 21.87 6.82
CA LEU A 324 -12.18 22.46 7.98
C LEU A 324 -13.06 23.50 8.67
N GLU A 325 -13.77 24.34 7.91
CA GLU A 325 -14.72 25.31 8.44
C GLU A 325 -15.88 24.63 9.19
N ASN A 326 -16.41 23.54 8.64
CA ASN A 326 -17.46 22.77 9.30
C ASN A 326 -16.99 22.17 10.62
N LEU A 327 -15.78 21.61 10.66
CA LEU A 327 -15.19 21.06 11.89
C LEU A 327 -14.92 22.15 12.93
N HIS A 328 -14.40 23.30 12.50
CA HIS A 328 -14.15 24.43 13.39
C HIS A 328 -15.47 24.94 14.00
N LYS A 329 -16.54 25.08 13.20
CA LYS A 329 -17.88 25.41 13.71
C LYS A 329 -18.40 24.37 14.69
N GLU A 330 -18.18 23.08 14.42
CA GLU A 330 -18.55 22.01 15.35
C GLU A 330 -17.90 22.22 16.72
N ILE A 331 -16.60 22.53 16.76
CA ILE A 331 -15.86 22.82 18.00
C ILE A 331 -16.41 24.05 18.72
N VAL A 332 -16.62 25.17 18.01
CA VAL A 332 -17.07 26.44 18.60
C VAL A 332 -18.49 26.35 19.16
N TYR A 333 -19.41 25.71 18.43
CA TYR A 333 -20.83 25.68 18.81
C TYR A 333 -21.22 24.48 19.68
N GLN A 334 -20.46 23.39 19.64
CA GLN A 334 -20.73 22.20 20.46
C GLN A 334 -19.72 22.12 21.60
N SER A 335 -19.98 22.87 22.68
CA SER A 335 -19.12 22.93 23.87
C SER A 335 -18.89 21.59 24.60
N ASN A 336 -19.54 20.51 24.15
CA ASN A 336 -19.44 19.15 24.69
C ASN A 336 -19.15 18.10 23.60
N SER A 337 -18.47 18.44 22.50
CA SER A 337 -18.08 17.43 21.50
C SER A 337 -17.06 16.45 22.09
N THR A 338 -17.57 15.42 22.78
CA THR A 338 -16.80 14.29 23.31
C THR A 338 -16.26 13.37 22.21
N GLU A 339 -16.53 13.68 20.94
CA GLU A 339 -16.16 12.85 19.79
C GLU A 339 -14.76 13.15 19.23
N MET A 340 -14.20 14.32 19.54
CA MET A 340 -12.86 14.71 19.09
C MET A 340 -11.84 14.65 20.24
N SER A 341 -10.64 14.20 19.91
CA SER A 341 -9.51 14.24 20.85
C SER A 341 -9.00 15.67 21.03
N SER A 342 -8.45 15.96 22.19
CA SER A 342 -7.87 17.29 22.50
C SER A 342 -6.72 17.66 21.56
N GLU A 343 -5.89 16.68 21.17
CA GLU A 343 -4.76 16.93 20.28
C GLU A 343 -5.23 17.28 18.86
N PHE A 344 -6.28 16.61 18.37
CA PHE A 344 -6.90 16.95 17.09
C PHE A 344 -7.49 18.36 17.11
N ILE A 345 -8.24 18.72 18.17
CA ILE A 345 -8.81 20.07 18.35
C ILE A 345 -7.68 21.11 18.32
N SER A 346 -6.64 20.92 19.12
CA SER A 346 -5.50 21.85 19.18
C SER A 346 -4.80 22.01 17.82
N CYS A 347 -4.58 20.91 17.08
CA CYS A 347 -3.99 20.97 15.74
C CYS A 347 -4.89 21.69 14.73
N LEU A 348 -6.21 21.48 14.81
CA LEU A 348 -7.18 22.11 13.92
C LEU A 348 -7.29 23.60 14.19
N GLU A 349 -7.40 24.03 15.44
CA GLU A 349 -7.43 25.45 15.83
C GLU A 349 -6.14 26.16 15.41
N GLU A 350 -4.96 25.62 15.74
CA GLU A 350 -3.66 26.18 15.34
C GLU A 350 -3.57 26.35 13.81
N PHE A 351 -4.08 25.39 13.05
CA PHE A 351 -4.10 25.48 11.59
C PHE A 351 -5.13 26.49 11.09
N TYR A 352 -6.33 26.51 11.68
CA TYR A 352 -7.44 27.34 11.22
C TYR A 352 -7.17 28.83 11.45
N ASP A 353 -6.58 29.21 12.58
CA ASP A 353 -6.15 30.60 12.86
C ASP A 353 -5.26 31.14 11.74
N ARG A 354 -4.36 30.29 11.23
CA ARG A 354 -3.43 30.64 10.15
C ARG A 354 -4.10 30.65 8.78
N LEU A 355 -5.14 29.85 8.60
CA LEU A 355 -5.93 29.82 7.37
C LEU A 355 -6.82 31.07 7.28
N GLU A 356 -7.38 31.53 8.40
CA GLU A 356 -8.27 32.70 8.48
C GLU A 356 -7.60 33.96 7.91
N GLU A 357 -6.29 34.14 8.15
CA GLU A 357 -5.50 35.26 7.61
C GLU A 357 -5.52 35.36 6.07
N ILE A 358 -5.73 34.24 5.37
CA ILE A 358 -5.70 34.16 3.90
C ILE A 358 -7.02 33.67 3.29
N TYR A 359 -8.05 33.47 4.13
CA TYR A 359 -9.28 32.77 3.74
C TYR A 359 -10.06 33.53 2.65
N ASP A 360 -10.26 34.84 2.84
CA ASP A 360 -11.04 35.66 1.91
C ASP A 360 -10.38 35.72 0.51
N ASP A 361 -9.06 35.87 0.47
CA ASP A 361 -8.29 35.89 -0.78
C ASP A 361 -8.40 34.55 -1.52
N LEU A 362 -8.24 33.43 -0.81
CA LEU A 362 -8.39 32.09 -1.38
C LEU A 362 -9.80 31.87 -1.93
N LYS A 363 -10.82 32.26 -1.18
CA LYS A 363 -12.22 32.09 -1.57
C LYS A 363 -12.55 32.90 -2.82
N MET A 364 -12.12 34.16 -2.89
CA MET A 364 -12.26 34.99 -4.08
C MET A 364 -11.52 34.40 -5.29
N GLU A 365 -10.31 33.86 -5.11
CA GLU A 365 -9.52 33.24 -6.19
C GLU A 365 -10.18 31.95 -6.75
N ILE A 366 -10.87 31.21 -5.90
CA ILE A 366 -11.63 30.02 -6.28
C ILE A 366 -12.92 30.43 -7.02
N GLU A 367 -13.72 31.35 -6.45
CA GLU A 367 -15.01 31.78 -7.01
C GLU A 367 -14.89 32.53 -8.34
N SER A 368 -13.84 33.34 -8.51
CA SER A 368 -13.58 34.03 -9.78
C SER A 368 -13.27 33.06 -10.92
N SER A 369 -12.67 31.91 -10.61
CA SER A 369 -12.28 30.91 -11.60
C SER A 369 -13.42 29.99 -12.07
N THR A 370 -14.41 29.73 -11.21
CA THR A 370 -15.57 28.88 -11.54
C THR A 370 -16.54 29.59 -12.49
N ASN A 371 -16.67 30.90 -12.37
CA ASN A 371 -17.56 31.73 -13.21
C ASN A 371 -17.11 31.85 -14.68
N ILE A 372 -15.85 31.56 -15.01
CA ILE A 372 -15.34 31.65 -16.39
C ILE A 372 -15.72 30.42 -17.22
N LYS A 373 -15.84 29.24 -16.60
CA LYS A 373 -16.22 28.00 -17.31
C LYS A 373 -17.68 28.02 -17.79
N THR A 374 -18.59 28.70 -17.08
CA THR A 374 -20.01 28.78 -17.46
C THR A 374 -20.30 29.75 -18.61
N LYS A 375 -19.45 30.75 -18.86
CA LYS A 375 -19.63 31.71 -19.96
C LYS A 375 -19.19 31.19 -21.33
N LYS A 376 -18.29 30.20 -21.40
CA LYS A 376 -17.80 29.66 -22.69
C LYS A 376 -18.75 28.68 -23.39
N HIS A 377 -19.83 28.22 -22.74
CA HIS A 377 -20.81 27.30 -23.34
C HIS A 377 -22.08 27.95 -23.92
N LYS A 378 -22.19 29.29 -23.93
CA LYS A 378 -23.41 29.98 -24.38
C LYS A 378 -23.31 30.76 -25.69
N VAL A 379 -22.21 30.60 -26.45
CA VAL A 379 -22.05 31.24 -27.76
C VAL A 379 -21.80 30.17 -28.83
N GLY A 380 -22.85 29.82 -29.57
CA GLY A 380 -22.72 29.06 -30.82
C GLY A 380 -23.62 27.82 -30.95
N ARG A 381 -24.93 28.00 -31.01
CA ARG A 381 -25.82 27.12 -31.80
C ARG A 381 -27.08 27.88 -32.21
N ASN A 382 -26.93 28.67 -33.26
CA ASN A 382 -28.02 29.03 -34.16
C ASN A 382 -27.52 28.78 -35.58
N GLN A 383 -28.41 28.23 -36.43
CA GLN A 383 -28.23 27.71 -37.80
C GLN A 383 -27.83 26.22 -37.85
N LYS A 384 -28.50 25.34 -38.60
CA LYS A 384 -29.63 25.43 -39.53
C LYS A 384 -30.20 24.02 -39.72
N ARG A 385 -31.52 23.91 -39.88
CA ARG A 385 -32.25 22.68 -40.23
C ARG A 385 -31.80 22.16 -41.61
N ASN A 386 -31.64 20.84 -41.74
CA ASN A 386 -32.23 20.08 -42.85
C ASN A 386 -32.36 18.59 -42.51
N LYS A 387 -33.42 17.99 -43.05
CA LYS A 387 -33.95 16.64 -42.82
C LYS A 387 -33.15 15.59 -43.59
N ASP A 388 -32.96 14.40 -43.00
CA ASP A 388 -33.49 13.10 -43.46
C ASP A 388 -32.93 11.93 -42.61
N PRO A 389 -33.63 10.78 -42.49
CA PRO A 389 -33.25 9.71 -41.58
C PRO A 389 -32.58 8.54 -42.31
N ILE A 390 -31.35 8.18 -41.94
CA ILE A 390 -30.77 6.88 -42.27
C ILE A 390 -30.08 6.31 -41.02
N SER A 391 -30.48 5.09 -40.69
CA SER A 391 -29.91 4.18 -39.70
C SER A 391 -28.39 4.01 -39.85
N ASN A 392 -27.66 3.90 -38.73
CA ASN A 392 -26.75 2.78 -38.46
C ASN A 392 -25.96 2.94 -37.16
N ASN A 393 -25.98 1.84 -36.39
CA ASN A 393 -24.90 1.25 -35.59
C ASN A 393 -23.84 2.18 -34.97
N ILE A 394 -23.92 2.29 -33.64
CA ILE A 394 -22.86 2.81 -32.80
C ILE A 394 -21.88 1.65 -32.53
N ILE A 395 -20.71 1.73 -33.16
CA ILE A 395 -19.48 1.06 -32.73
C ILE A 395 -18.74 2.08 -31.85
N PHE A 396 -18.46 1.71 -30.60
CA PHE A 396 -17.53 2.47 -29.76
C PHE A 396 -16.11 2.04 -30.12
N ASP A 397 -15.31 2.98 -30.62
CA ASP A 397 -13.88 2.81 -30.92
C ASP A 397 -13.11 3.77 -30.00
N ASP A 398 -12.65 3.26 -28.86
CA ASP A 398 -11.72 3.96 -27.97
C ASP A 398 -10.29 3.57 -28.38
N LYS A 399 -9.64 4.45 -29.14
CA LYS A 399 -8.18 4.43 -29.35
C LYS A 399 -7.60 5.82 -29.11
N GLU A 400 -7.07 6.03 -27.91
CA GLU A 400 -5.99 6.99 -27.69
C GLU A 400 -4.70 6.40 -28.28
N LEU A 401 -4.35 6.83 -29.49
CA LEU A 401 -3.09 6.50 -30.14
C LEU A 401 -2.07 7.61 -29.82
N TYR A 402 -1.13 7.35 -28.91
CA TYR A 402 0.08 8.17 -28.79
C TYR A 402 1.04 7.78 -29.90
N VAL A 403 1.15 8.62 -30.94
CA VAL A 403 2.22 8.54 -31.94
C VAL A 403 3.46 9.19 -31.35
N TYR A 404 4.52 8.40 -31.16
CA TYR A 404 5.87 8.92 -30.97
C TYR A 404 6.49 9.15 -32.36
N ASP A 405 6.73 10.41 -32.70
CA ASP A 405 7.63 10.75 -33.80
C ASP A 405 9.06 10.43 -33.37
N ILE A 406 9.67 9.44 -34.04
CA ILE A 406 11.09 9.17 -33.98
C ILE A 406 11.74 10.06 -35.04
N ALA A 407 12.49 11.08 -34.59
CA ALA A 407 13.40 11.81 -35.45
C ALA A 407 14.63 10.92 -35.73
N ASP A 408 14.78 10.51 -36.98
CA ASP A 408 16.04 10.03 -37.55
C ASP A 408 17.01 11.21 -37.65
N ASP A 409 17.99 11.28 -36.74
CA ASP A 409 19.21 12.05 -36.96
C ASP A 409 20.31 11.09 -37.42
N SER A 410 20.46 11.01 -38.74
CA SER A 410 21.68 10.55 -39.38
C SER A 410 22.49 11.78 -39.77
N ASN A 411 23.60 12.02 -39.08
CA ASN A 411 24.73 12.79 -39.59
C ASN A 411 26.02 12.49 -38.78
N SER A 412 27.09 12.31 -39.56
CA SER A 412 28.52 12.04 -39.25
C SER A 412 28.90 10.67 -38.70
#